data_AF-A0A536TM33-F1
#
_entry.id   AF-A0A536TM33-F1
#
_cell.length_a   1.000
_cell.length_b   1.000
_cell.length_c   1.000
_cell.angle_alpha   90.00
_cell.angle_beta   90.00
_cell.angle_gamma   90.00
#
_symmetry.space_group_name_H-M   'P 1'
#
loop_
_entity.id
_entity.type
_entity.pdbx_description
1 polymer ?
#
loop_
_entity_poly.entity_id
_entity_poly.type
_entity_poly.pdbx_seq_one_letter_code
_entity_poly.pdbx_strand_id
1 'polypeptide(L)'
;MSTLFDIFGFLNVVLRGLDFVAQSVLLGSVAFVVLVATPLAGEVQRELSPVLVGCRRVIQAAALAVVVAVTATTVVNAAVLAASLTVSWREVAGAGFVIAGAAKVIIAVMIGLLASIGSVPAASTRSALGAAGALFLCTALADSHAAARLRDNGLPLLATGAHELGAALWLGGLPCFWWALRRAGARELASRIGKRFSALAITGVALI
;
A
#
# COMPACT_ATOMS: atom_id res chain seq x y z
N MET A 1 5.54 -2.44 35.76
CA MET A 1 4.78 -1.48 34.92
C MET A 1 5.65 -0.94 33.79
N SER A 2 6.83 -0.35 34.06
CA SER A 2 7.76 0.17 33.02
C SER A 2 8.07 -0.85 31.91
N THR A 3 8.48 -2.07 32.27
CA THR A 3 8.85 -3.11 31.29
C THR A 3 7.70 -3.51 30.35
N LEU A 4 6.45 -3.50 30.81
CA LEU A 4 5.30 -3.81 29.94
C LEU A 4 5.03 -2.64 28.97
N PHE A 5 5.09 -1.40 29.45
CA PHE A 5 4.99 -0.22 28.59
C PHE A 5 6.12 -0.18 27.55
N ASP A 6 7.34 -0.57 27.92
CA ASP A 6 8.48 -0.65 27.00
C ASP A 6 8.26 -1.71 25.91
N ILE A 7 7.75 -2.89 26.29
CA ILE A 7 7.43 -3.97 25.33
C ILE A 7 6.32 -3.54 24.37
N PHE A 8 5.25 -2.90 24.86
CA PHE A 8 4.17 -2.40 24.00
C PHE A 8 4.65 -1.29 23.08
N GLY A 9 5.46 -0.36 23.59
CA GLY A 9 6.07 0.70 22.80
C GLY A 9 6.92 0.13 21.67
N PHE A 10 7.80 -0.81 21.97
CA PHE A 10 8.63 -1.48 20.97
C PHE A 10 7.79 -2.25 19.94
N LEU A 11 6.80 -3.04 20.40
CA LEU A 11 5.91 -3.78 19.52
C LEU A 11 5.17 -2.85 18.55
N ASN A 12 4.67 -1.71 19.03
CA ASN A 12 3.97 -0.74 18.20
C ASN A 12 4.89 -0.14 17.12
N VAL A 13 6.16 0.14 17.45
CA VAL A 13 7.15 0.60 16.46
C VAL A 13 7.39 -0.45 15.38
N VAL A 14 7.57 -1.71 15.76
CA VAL A 14 7.77 -2.82 14.81
C VAL A 14 6.55 -3.00 13.92
N LEU A 15 5.35 -3.06 14.51
CA LEU A 15 4.10 -3.21 13.78
C LEU A 15 3.87 -2.05 12.81
N ARG A 16 4.13 -0.81 13.24
CA ARG A 16 3.99 0.37 12.38
C ARG A 16 5.00 0.36 11.23
N GLY A 17 6.23 -0.09 11.47
CA GLY A 17 7.22 -0.29 10.41
C GLY A 17 6.78 -1.33 9.39
N LEU A 18 6.28 -2.48 9.84
CA LEU A 18 5.74 -3.52 8.98
C LEU A 18 4.53 -3.03 8.18
N ASP A 19 3.65 -2.26 8.81
CA ASP A 19 2.49 -1.64 8.17
C ASP A 19 2.94 -0.70 7.03
N PHE A 20 3.88 0.21 7.27
CA PHE A 20 4.40 1.10 6.23
C PHE A 20 5.06 0.35 5.07
N VAL A 21 5.84 -0.69 5.35
CA VAL A 21 6.46 -1.52 4.30
C VAL A 21 5.38 -2.22 3.47
N ALA A 22 4.41 -2.88 4.11
CA ALA A 22 3.35 -3.60 3.42
C ALA A 22 2.50 -2.66 2.54
N GLN A 23 2.14 -1.49 3.06
CA GLN A 23 1.40 -0.46 2.33
C GLN A 23 2.17 0.08 1.14
N SER A 24 3.45 0.41 1.34
CA SER A 24 4.33 0.89 0.29
C SER A 24 4.43 -0.14 -0.84
N VAL A 25 4.66 -1.40 -0.51
CA VAL A 25 4.70 -2.49 -1.51
C VAL A 25 3.36 -2.66 -2.22
N LEU A 26 2.24 -2.60 -1.50
CA LEU A 26 0.90 -2.72 -2.08
C LEU A 26 0.64 -1.61 -3.12
N LEU A 27 0.80 -0.34 -2.70
CA LEU A 27 0.56 0.82 -3.55
C LEU A 27 1.55 0.89 -4.72
N GLY A 28 2.83 0.63 -4.47
CA GLY A 28 3.85 0.63 -5.51
C GLY A 28 3.66 -0.47 -6.55
N SER A 29 3.22 -1.66 -6.12
CA SER A 29 2.89 -2.77 -7.03
C SER A 29 1.66 -2.47 -7.88
N VAL A 30 0.63 -1.83 -7.30
CA VAL A 30 -0.54 -1.32 -8.04
C VAL A 30 -0.11 -0.28 -9.06
N ALA A 31 0.68 0.71 -8.67
CA ALA A 31 1.19 1.75 -9.56
C ALA A 31 2.03 1.16 -10.70
N PHE A 32 2.88 0.17 -10.39
CA PHE A 32 3.65 -0.56 -11.39
C PHE A 32 2.74 -1.24 -12.43
N VAL A 33 1.73 -2.00 -12.00
CA VAL A 33 0.82 -2.66 -12.94
C VAL A 33 0.07 -1.64 -13.79
N VAL A 34 -0.51 -0.61 -13.16
CA VAL A 34 -1.39 0.37 -13.83
C VAL A 34 -0.61 1.29 -14.78
N LEU A 35 0.56 1.78 -14.39
CA LEU A 35 1.29 2.85 -15.08
C LEU A 35 2.49 2.35 -15.91
N VAL A 36 3.05 1.18 -15.55
CA VAL A 36 4.24 0.63 -16.21
C VAL A 36 3.88 -0.58 -17.07
N ALA A 37 3.33 -1.64 -16.49
CA ALA A 37 3.17 -2.92 -17.17
C ALA A 37 1.99 -2.91 -18.16
N THR A 38 0.76 -2.61 -17.72
CA THR A 38 -0.44 -2.70 -18.57
C THR A 38 -0.39 -1.81 -19.82
N PRO A 39 0.19 -0.59 -19.81
CA PRO A 39 0.35 0.21 -21.03
C PRO A 39 1.18 -0.46 -22.13
N LEU A 40 2.05 -1.42 -21.80
CA LEU A 40 2.84 -2.19 -22.77
C LEU A 40 2.06 -3.38 -23.35
N ALA A 41 0.91 -3.75 -22.77
CA ALA A 41 0.17 -4.95 -23.15
C ALA A 41 -0.38 -4.90 -24.58
N GLY A 42 -0.62 -3.71 -25.14
CA GLY A 42 -1.14 -3.56 -26.50
C GLY A 42 -0.17 -4.02 -27.59
N GLU A 43 1.14 -3.99 -27.33
CA GLU A 43 2.18 -4.31 -28.32
C GLU A 43 2.80 -5.70 -28.12
N VAL A 44 2.88 -6.17 -26.86
CA VAL A 44 3.68 -7.36 -26.47
C VAL A 44 2.93 -8.27 -25.48
N GLN A 45 1.61 -8.42 -25.66
CA GLN A 45 0.73 -9.12 -24.71
C GLN A 45 1.23 -10.51 -24.29
N ARG A 46 1.73 -11.33 -25.24
CA ARG A 46 2.21 -12.69 -24.96
C ARG A 46 3.43 -12.69 -24.04
N GLU A 47 4.38 -11.80 -24.27
CA GLU A 47 5.61 -11.67 -23.47
C GLU A 47 5.35 -11.04 -22.10
N LEU A 48 4.32 -10.21 -21.99
CA LEU A 48 3.96 -9.51 -20.76
C LEU A 48 3.13 -10.36 -19.79
N SER A 49 2.41 -11.39 -20.28
CA SER A 49 1.54 -12.23 -19.44
C SER A 49 2.27 -12.86 -18.23
N PRO A 50 3.48 -13.47 -18.37
CA PRO A 50 4.24 -13.99 -17.22
C PRO A 50 4.67 -12.92 -16.20
N VAL A 51 4.88 -11.68 -16.66
CA VAL A 51 5.19 -10.53 -15.80
C VAL A 51 3.98 -10.19 -14.95
N LEU A 52 2.81 -10.03 -15.57
CA LEU A 52 1.57 -9.63 -14.89
C LEU A 52 1.09 -10.69 -13.89
N VAL A 53 1.22 -11.98 -14.22
CA VAL A 53 0.86 -13.07 -13.31
C VAL A 53 1.68 -13.02 -12.01
N GLY A 54 2.97 -12.71 -12.08
CA GLY A 54 3.76 -12.57 -10.85
C GLY A 54 3.51 -11.25 -10.13
N CYS A 55 3.29 -10.15 -10.85
CA CYS A 55 2.89 -8.89 -10.23
C CYS A 55 1.58 -9.02 -9.45
N ARG A 56 0.61 -9.78 -9.97
CA ARG A 56 -0.61 -10.15 -9.24
C ARG A 56 -0.30 -10.83 -7.91
N ARG A 57 0.60 -11.83 -7.91
CA ARG A 57 0.97 -12.54 -6.66
C ARG A 57 1.63 -11.62 -5.65
N VAL A 58 2.47 -10.69 -6.12
CA VAL A 58 3.06 -9.65 -5.27
C VAL A 58 1.96 -8.77 -4.67
N ILE A 59 1.00 -8.28 -5.47
CA ILE A 59 -0.12 -7.47 -4.99
C ILE A 59 -0.95 -8.24 -3.95
N GLN A 60 -1.28 -9.52 -4.22
CA GLN A 60 -2.04 -10.36 -3.30
C GLN A 60 -1.29 -10.60 -1.98
N ALA A 61 0.02 -10.87 -2.04
CA ALA A 61 0.85 -11.06 -0.86
C ALA A 61 0.97 -9.76 -0.04
N ALA A 62 1.15 -8.62 -0.71
CA ALA A 62 1.19 -7.31 -0.07
C ALA A 62 -0.16 -6.94 0.56
N ALA A 63 -1.27 -7.21 -0.13
CA ALA A 63 -2.61 -7.00 0.40
C ALA A 63 -2.84 -7.84 1.67
N LEU A 64 -2.45 -9.11 1.66
CA LEU A 64 -2.51 -9.96 2.84
C LEU A 64 -1.62 -9.44 3.97
N ALA A 65 -0.40 -9.01 3.67
CA ALA A 65 0.51 -8.43 4.65
C ALA A 65 -0.08 -7.16 5.29
N VAL A 66 -0.72 -6.29 4.50
CA VAL A 66 -1.45 -5.12 4.99
C VAL A 66 -2.60 -5.54 5.90
N VAL A 67 -3.42 -6.51 5.49
CA VAL A 67 -4.54 -7.00 6.33
C VAL A 67 -4.03 -7.48 7.68
N VAL A 68 -2.97 -8.27 7.70
CA VAL A 68 -2.38 -8.79 8.96
C VAL A 68 -1.78 -7.64 9.80
N ALA A 69 -0.94 -6.78 9.20
CA ALA A 69 -0.25 -5.72 9.92
C ALA A 69 -1.21 -4.66 10.48
N VAL A 70 -2.17 -4.20 9.67
CA VAL A 70 -3.18 -3.22 10.10
C VAL A 70 -4.08 -3.81 11.17
N THR A 71 -4.52 -5.07 11.03
CA THR A 71 -5.36 -5.72 12.06
C THR A 71 -4.60 -5.85 13.37
N ALA A 72 -3.35 -6.34 13.34
CA ALA A 72 -2.51 -6.47 14.53
C ALA A 72 -2.29 -5.12 15.22
N THR A 73 -1.92 -4.08 14.46
CA THR A 73 -1.71 -2.72 14.97
C THR A 73 -3.00 -2.16 15.59
N THR A 74 -4.13 -2.31 14.89
CA THR A 74 -5.43 -1.80 15.36
C THR A 74 -5.87 -2.49 16.64
N VAL A 75 -5.72 -3.83 16.72
CA VAL A 75 -6.08 -4.60 17.92
C VAL A 75 -5.20 -4.22 19.12
N VAL A 76 -3.89 -4.10 18.92
CA VAL A 76 -2.98 -3.68 20.00
C VAL A 76 -3.33 -2.28 20.49
N ASN A 77 -3.53 -1.32 19.59
CA ASN A 77 -3.90 0.05 19.96
C ASN A 77 -5.28 0.13 20.63
N ALA A 78 -6.25 -0.67 20.18
CA ALA A 78 -7.57 -0.78 20.79
C ALA A 78 -7.50 -1.36 22.21
N ALA A 79 -6.69 -2.40 22.42
CA ALA A 79 -6.50 -2.99 23.74
C ALA A 79 -5.83 -2.02 24.71
N VAL A 80 -4.80 -1.31 24.25
CA VAL A 80 -4.12 -0.27 25.05
C VAL A 80 -5.10 0.87 25.39
N LEU A 81 -5.92 1.32 24.44
CA LEU A 81 -6.90 2.37 24.68
C LEU A 81 -7.96 1.94 25.70
N ALA A 82 -8.53 0.74 25.54
CA ALA A 82 -9.52 0.19 26.45
C ALA A 82 -8.96 0.10 27.88
N ALA A 83 -7.74 -0.41 28.03
CA ALA A 83 -7.09 -0.54 29.32
C ALA A 83 -6.72 0.81 29.94
N SER A 84 -6.29 1.78 29.12
CA SER A 84 -5.82 3.09 29.61
C SER A 84 -6.96 4.01 30.01
N LEU A 85 -8.07 4.00 29.27
CA LEU A 85 -9.23 4.84 29.54
C LEU A 85 -10.33 4.13 30.33
N THR A 86 -10.16 2.83 30.63
CA THR A 86 -11.17 1.99 31.31
C THR A 86 -12.55 2.04 30.63
N VAL A 87 -12.55 2.16 29.31
CA VAL A 87 -13.76 2.25 28.47
C VAL A 87 -14.13 0.88 27.91
N SER A 88 -15.39 0.72 27.50
CA SER A 88 -15.89 -0.51 26.90
C SER A 88 -15.35 -0.71 25.47
N TRP A 89 -15.28 -1.98 25.03
CA TRP A 89 -14.92 -2.32 23.65
C TRP A 89 -15.87 -1.72 22.61
N ARG A 90 -17.13 -1.43 23.00
CA ARG A 90 -18.10 -0.75 22.13
C ARG A 90 -17.69 0.70 21.86
N GLU A 91 -17.20 1.39 22.88
CA GLU A 91 -16.69 2.76 22.73
C GLU A 91 -15.40 2.78 21.90
N VAL A 92 -14.50 1.82 22.13
CA VAL A 92 -13.26 1.69 21.34
C VAL A 92 -13.53 1.37 19.88
N ALA A 93 -14.54 0.55 19.58
CA ALA A 93 -14.92 0.23 18.19
C ALA A 93 -15.34 1.47 17.37
N GLY A 94 -15.83 2.52 18.05
CA GLY A 94 -16.17 3.80 17.44
C GLY A 94 -15.00 4.78 17.28
N ALA A 95 -13.80 4.42 17.76
CA ALA A 95 -12.64 5.29 17.66
C ALA A 95 -12.17 5.44 16.20
N GLY A 96 -11.74 6.66 15.84
CA GLY A 96 -11.37 7.00 14.46
C GLY A 96 -10.30 6.08 13.85
N PHE A 97 -9.27 5.71 14.61
CA PHE A 97 -8.22 4.80 14.15
C PHE A 97 -8.72 3.36 13.91
N VAL A 98 -9.74 2.91 14.66
CA VAL A 98 -10.35 1.58 14.45
C VAL A 98 -11.15 1.56 13.16
N ILE A 99 -11.92 2.63 12.91
CA ILE A 99 -12.69 2.79 11.67
C ILE A 99 -11.73 2.91 10.47
N ALA A 100 -10.67 3.71 10.58
CA ALA A 100 -9.66 3.86 9.54
C ALA A 100 -8.92 2.53 9.27
N GLY A 101 -8.54 1.80 10.33
CA GLY A 101 -7.94 0.47 10.22
C GLY A 101 -8.84 -0.53 9.50
N ALA A 102 -10.14 -0.56 9.86
CA ALA A 102 -11.12 -1.41 9.18
C ALA A 102 -11.28 -1.04 7.69
N ALA A 103 -11.32 0.25 7.37
CA ALA A 103 -11.38 0.72 5.98
C ALA A 103 -10.15 0.28 5.17
N LYS A 104 -8.93 0.44 5.73
CA LYS A 104 -7.69 -0.04 5.10
C LYS A 104 -7.73 -1.53 4.82
N VAL A 105 -8.21 -2.35 5.78
CA VAL A 105 -8.36 -3.80 5.60
C VAL A 105 -9.31 -4.12 4.45
N ILE A 106 -10.50 -3.51 4.41
CA ILE A 106 -11.50 -3.73 3.35
C ILE A 106 -10.93 -3.36 1.98
N ILE A 107 -10.29 -2.21 1.87
CA ILE A 107 -9.72 -1.75 0.59
C ILE A 107 -8.55 -2.64 0.15
N ALA A 108 -7.69 -3.08 1.07
CA ALA A 108 -6.61 -4.02 0.76
C ALA A 108 -7.15 -5.35 0.21
N VAL A 109 -8.20 -5.89 0.82
CA VAL A 109 -8.90 -7.09 0.33
C VAL A 109 -9.45 -6.82 -1.08
N MET A 110 -10.13 -5.70 -1.30
CA MET A 110 -10.62 -5.31 -2.62
C MET A 110 -9.50 -5.24 -3.67
N ILE A 111 -8.35 -4.64 -3.34
CA ILE A 111 -7.19 -4.57 -4.24
C ILE A 111 -6.69 -5.98 -4.60
N GLY A 112 -6.58 -6.89 -3.62
CA GLY A 112 -6.17 -8.27 -3.85
C GLY A 112 -7.17 -9.06 -4.73
N LEU A 113 -8.47 -8.81 -4.55
CA LEU A 113 -9.53 -9.40 -5.38
C LEU A 113 -9.53 -8.81 -6.80
N LEU A 114 -9.41 -7.50 -6.95
CA LEU A 114 -9.33 -6.83 -8.26
C LEU A 114 -8.10 -7.30 -9.06
N ALA A 115 -6.96 -7.45 -8.39
CA ALA A 115 -5.74 -8.00 -9.00
C ALA A 115 -5.92 -9.46 -9.46
N SER A 116 -6.96 -10.14 -8.98
CA SER A 116 -7.27 -11.53 -9.35
C SER A 116 -8.08 -11.66 -10.64
N ILE A 117 -8.61 -10.56 -11.16
CA ILE A 117 -9.50 -10.55 -12.33
C ILE A 117 -8.66 -10.54 -13.62
N GLY A 118 -8.62 -11.68 -14.30
CA GLY A 118 -7.92 -11.85 -15.57
C GLY A 118 -6.39 -11.87 -15.44
N SER A 119 -5.71 -12.22 -16.54
CA SER A 119 -4.25 -12.19 -16.63
C SER A 119 -3.70 -10.82 -17.05
N VAL A 120 -4.47 -10.10 -17.88
CA VAL A 120 -4.21 -8.72 -18.28
C VAL A 120 -5.41 -7.87 -17.83
N PRO A 121 -5.21 -6.85 -16.99
CA PRO A 121 -6.32 -6.01 -16.53
C PRO A 121 -7.00 -5.31 -17.71
N ALA A 122 -8.32 -5.50 -17.84
CA ALA A 122 -9.13 -4.67 -18.72
C ALA A 122 -9.07 -3.20 -18.27
N ALA A 123 -9.44 -2.26 -19.15
CA ALA A 123 -9.40 -0.83 -18.83
C ALA A 123 -10.22 -0.49 -17.57
N SER A 124 -11.39 -1.11 -17.39
CA SER A 124 -12.23 -0.96 -16.19
C SER A 124 -11.54 -1.49 -14.93
N THR A 125 -10.98 -2.71 -14.97
CA THR A 125 -10.23 -3.30 -13.84
C THR A 125 -9.02 -2.45 -13.49
N ARG A 126 -8.31 -1.92 -14.48
CA ARG A 126 -7.16 -1.03 -14.28
C ARG A 126 -7.57 0.26 -13.57
N SER A 127 -8.65 0.90 -14.02
CA SER A 127 -9.18 2.11 -13.38
C SER A 127 -9.67 1.82 -11.96
N ALA A 128 -10.36 0.70 -11.74
CA ALA A 128 -10.80 0.28 -10.41
C ALA A 128 -9.62 0.02 -9.47
N LEU A 129 -8.54 -0.61 -9.96
CA LEU A 129 -7.33 -0.85 -9.17
C LEU A 129 -6.63 0.46 -8.80
N GLY A 130 -6.51 1.39 -9.75
CA GLY A 130 -5.97 2.73 -9.49
C GLY A 130 -6.80 3.52 -8.49
N ALA A 131 -8.13 3.51 -8.64
CA ALA A 131 -9.05 4.16 -7.71
C ALA A 131 -8.99 3.55 -6.31
N ALA A 132 -8.93 2.22 -6.20
CA ALA A 132 -8.76 1.54 -4.92
C ALA A 132 -7.42 1.86 -4.26
N GLY A 133 -6.33 1.97 -5.04
CA GLY A 133 -5.03 2.42 -4.53
C GLY A 133 -5.06 3.87 -4.02
N ALA A 134 -5.69 4.78 -4.76
CA ALA A 134 -5.86 6.17 -4.32
C ALA A 134 -6.71 6.26 -3.04
N LEU A 135 -7.81 5.51 -2.98
CA LEU A 135 -8.66 5.44 -1.78
C LEU A 135 -7.90 4.86 -0.58
N PHE A 136 -7.07 3.83 -0.80
CA PHE A 136 -6.22 3.25 0.23
C PHE A 136 -5.26 4.31 0.81
N LEU A 137 -4.59 5.09 -0.04
CA LEU A 137 -3.73 6.19 0.40
C LEU A 137 -4.51 7.22 1.23
N CYS A 138 -5.72 7.62 0.81
CA CYS A 138 -6.56 8.51 1.62
C CYS A 138 -6.86 7.95 3.01
N THR A 139 -7.15 6.63 3.11
CA THR A 139 -7.37 5.99 4.42
C THR A 139 -6.10 5.87 5.26
N ALA A 140 -4.93 5.71 4.64
CA ALA A 140 -3.65 5.74 5.34
C ALA A 140 -3.39 7.13 5.96
N LEU A 141 -3.70 8.20 5.20
CA LEU A 141 -3.57 9.57 5.66
C LEU A 141 -4.58 9.95 6.75
N ALA A 142 -5.79 9.39 6.72
CA ALA A 142 -6.80 9.60 7.76
C ALA A 142 -6.35 9.08 9.15
N ASP A 143 -5.48 8.05 9.17
CA ASP A 143 -4.87 7.48 10.38
C ASP A 143 -3.53 8.14 10.76
N SER A 144 -3.17 9.26 10.13
CA SER A 144 -1.91 9.95 10.39
C SER A 144 -2.02 10.97 11.52
N HIS A 145 -0.89 11.25 12.18
CA HIS A 145 -0.80 12.36 13.13
C HIS A 145 -1.17 13.70 12.50
N ALA A 146 -0.90 13.89 11.21
CA ALA A 146 -1.29 15.09 10.48
C ALA A 146 -2.81 15.26 10.46
N ALA A 147 -3.56 14.19 10.18
CA ALA A 147 -5.03 14.23 10.17
C ALA A 147 -5.63 14.52 11.56
N ALA A 148 -5.00 14.06 12.63
CA ALA A 148 -5.46 14.30 14.00
C ALA A 148 -5.24 15.75 14.50
N ARG A 149 -4.50 16.60 13.78
CA ARG A 149 -4.27 18.00 14.19
C ARG A 149 -5.55 18.84 14.04
N LEU A 150 -5.93 19.55 15.09
CA LEU A 150 -7.13 20.39 15.15
C LEU A 150 -7.05 21.68 14.32
N ARG A 151 -5.84 22.16 14.02
CA ARG A 151 -5.58 23.38 13.23
C ARG A 151 -4.36 23.17 12.33
N ASP A 152 -4.33 23.87 11.20
CA ASP A 152 -3.20 23.95 10.27
C ASP A 152 -2.68 22.57 9.82
N ASN A 153 -3.59 21.63 9.59
CA ASN A 153 -3.26 20.25 9.21
C ASN A 153 -3.01 20.06 7.72
N GLY A 154 -3.38 21.02 6.86
CA GLY A 154 -3.30 20.90 5.40
C GLY A 154 -1.89 20.62 4.88
N LEU A 155 -0.91 21.47 5.20
CA LEU A 155 0.47 21.28 4.75
C LEU A 155 1.11 19.98 5.30
N PRO A 156 1.00 19.65 6.61
CA PRO A 156 1.46 18.36 7.14
C PRO A 156 0.80 17.15 6.46
N LEU A 157 -0.48 17.22 6.15
CA LEU A 157 -1.22 16.14 5.49
C LEU A 157 -0.74 15.96 4.04
N LEU A 158 -0.53 17.06 3.32
CA LEU A 158 0.05 17.04 1.98
C LEU A 158 1.47 16.47 1.98
N ALA A 159 2.31 16.89 2.93
CA ALA A 159 3.67 16.36 3.06
C ALA A 159 3.68 14.87 3.38
N THR A 160 2.77 14.41 4.25
CA THR A 160 2.63 12.98 4.60
C THR A 160 2.15 12.19 3.38
N GLY A 161 1.15 12.70 2.66
CA GLY A 161 0.65 12.09 1.43
C GLY A 161 1.70 12.00 0.33
N ALA A 162 2.45 13.09 0.12
CA ALA A 162 3.53 13.14 -0.85
C ALA A 162 4.64 12.14 -0.48
N HIS A 163 5.04 12.09 0.79
CA HIS A 163 6.07 11.16 1.26
C HIS A 163 5.63 9.69 1.13
N GLU A 164 4.42 9.33 1.57
CA GLU A 164 3.90 7.96 1.48
C GLU A 164 3.73 7.52 0.02
N LEU A 165 3.19 8.39 -0.84
CA LEU A 165 3.10 8.13 -2.27
C LEU A 165 4.48 8.02 -2.90
N GLY A 166 5.40 8.92 -2.55
CA GLY A 166 6.77 8.92 -3.04
C GLY A 166 7.50 7.63 -2.71
N ALA A 167 7.42 7.17 -1.47
CA ALA A 167 7.98 5.92 -1.02
C ALA A 167 7.37 4.71 -1.76
N ALA A 168 6.05 4.72 -2.01
CA ALA A 168 5.39 3.68 -2.77
C ALA A 168 5.85 3.65 -4.24
N LEU A 169 5.96 4.80 -4.89
CA LEU A 169 6.38 4.91 -6.31
C LEU A 169 7.86 4.58 -6.51
N TRP A 170 8.72 4.95 -5.56
CA TRP A 170 10.16 4.70 -5.65
C TRP A 170 10.53 3.27 -5.22
N LEU A 171 10.14 2.87 -4.00
CA LEU A 171 10.59 1.61 -3.39
C LEU A 171 9.51 0.53 -3.46
N GLY A 172 8.25 0.91 -3.27
CA GLY A 172 7.14 -0.04 -3.20
C GLY A 172 6.95 -0.89 -4.47
N GLY A 173 7.26 -0.32 -5.64
CA GLY A 173 7.16 -1.04 -6.93
C GLY A 173 8.30 -2.02 -7.21
N LEU A 174 9.37 -2.03 -6.41
CA LEU A 174 10.57 -2.84 -6.67
C LEU A 174 10.32 -4.35 -6.77
N PRO A 175 9.47 -4.99 -5.94
CA PRO A 175 9.22 -6.43 -6.07
C PRO A 175 8.59 -6.81 -7.41
N CYS A 176 7.63 -6.00 -7.90
CA CYS A 176 7.05 -6.15 -9.23
C CYS A 176 8.08 -5.87 -10.33
N PHE A 177 8.88 -4.83 -10.20
CA PHE A 177 9.93 -4.49 -11.17
C PHE A 177 10.98 -5.59 -11.28
N TRP A 178 11.47 -6.11 -10.14
CA TRP A 178 12.41 -7.22 -10.10
C TRP A 178 11.83 -8.47 -10.75
N TRP A 179 10.58 -8.81 -10.44
CA TRP A 179 9.90 -9.93 -11.10
C TRP A 179 9.80 -9.71 -12.62
N ALA A 180 9.45 -8.50 -13.04
CA ALA A 180 9.33 -8.14 -14.44
C ALA A 180 10.63 -8.30 -15.21
N LEU A 181 11.75 -7.85 -14.65
CA LEU A 181 13.07 -8.02 -15.26
C LEU A 181 13.48 -9.49 -15.39
N ARG A 182 13.12 -10.33 -14.40
CA ARG A 182 13.40 -11.78 -14.46
C ARG A 182 12.55 -12.53 -15.48
N ARG A 183 11.40 -11.97 -15.89
CA ARG A 183 10.44 -12.63 -16.78
C ARG A 183 10.36 -12.01 -18.17
N ALA A 184 10.93 -10.83 -18.36
CA ALA A 184 11.06 -10.22 -19.69
C ALA A 184 12.00 -11.08 -20.55
N GLY A 185 11.41 -11.95 -21.37
CA GLY A 185 12.16 -12.87 -22.23
C GLY A 185 12.99 -12.16 -23.30
N ALA A 186 12.61 -10.93 -23.68
CA ALA A 186 13.33 -10.08 -24.61
C ALA A 186 13.99 -8.89 -23.92
N ARG A 187 15.22 -8.56 -24.34
CA ARG A 187 15.98 -7.38 -23.87
C ARG A 187 15.23 -6.06 -24.11
N GLU A 188 14.47 -5.99 -25.20
CA GLU A 188 13.67 -4.81 -25.56
C GLU A 188 12.53 -4.58 -24.55
N LEU A 189 11.80 -5.63 -24.17
CA LEU A 189 10.75 -5.54 -23.15
C LEU A 189 11.33 -5.10 -21.79
N ALA A 190 12.47 -5.68 -21.38
CA ALA A 190 13.15 -5.28 -20.15
C ALA A 190 13.57 -3.80 -20.17
N SER A 191 14.08 -3.31 -21.31
CA SER A 191 14.45 -1.89 -21.48
C SER A 191 13.24 -0.96 -21.36
N ARG A 192 12.10 -1.30 -21.99
CA ARG A 192 10.87 -0.50 -21.92
C ARG A 192 10.29 -0.46 -20.51
N ILE A 193 10.26 -1.60 -19.82
CA ILE A 193 9.83 -1.67 -18.41
C ILE A 193 10.76 -0.82 -17.54
N GLY A 194 12.07 -0.94 -17.72
CA GLY A 194 13.09 -0.15 -17.03
C GLY A 194 12.86 1.36 -17.19
N LYS A 195 12.74 1.85 -18.44
CA LYS A 195 12.53 3.27 -18.72
C LYS A 195 11.26 3.82 -18.03
N ARG A 196 10.14 3.09 -18.12
CA ARG A 196 8.87 3.52 -17.50
C ARG A 196 8.93 3.49 -15.98
N PHE A 197 9.52 2.45 -15.39
CA PHE A 197 9.68 2.37 -13.94
C PHE A 197 10.64 3.44 -13.41
N SER A 198 11.74 3.74 -14.12
CA SER A 198 12.65 4.82 -13.73
C SER A 198 11.96 6.19 -13.70
N ALA A 199 11.12 6.50 -14.70
CA ALA A 199 10.36 7.76 -14.69
C ALA A 199 9.39 7.85 -13.50
N LEU A 200 8.73 6.73 -13.17
CA LEU A 200 7.85 6.62 -12.00
C LEU A 200 8.65 6.81 -10.69
N ALA A 201 9.81 6.18 -10.57
CA ALA A 201 10.68 6.27 -9.41
C ALA A 201 11.25 7.68 -9.22
N ILE A 202 11.64 8.38 -10.29
CA ILE A 202 12.08 9.79 -10.23
C ILE A 202 10.94 10.68 -9.69
N THR A 203 9.71 10.44 -10.15
CA THR A 203 8.53 11.15 -9.62
C THR A 203 8.35 10.85 -8.14
N GLY A 204 8.56 9.59 -7.72
CA GLY A 204 8.51 9.19 -6.32
C GLY A 204 9.54 9.91 -5.46
N VAL A 205 10.79 10.01 -5.92
CA VAL A 205 11.85 10.75 -5.22
C VAL A 205 11.55 12.24 -5.12
N ALA A 206 10.98 12.85 -6.16
CA ALA A 206 10.62 14.27 -6.15
C ALA A 206 9.48 14.62 -5.17
N LEU A 207 8.73 13.62 -4.69
CA LEU A 207 7.66 13.79 -3.71
C LEU A 207 8.14 13.66 -2.24
N ILE A 208 9.38 13.21 -2.02
CA ILE A 208 10.01 13.00 -0.71
C ILE A 208 10.88 14.20 -0.36
#